data_AF-A0A7S1STI9-F1
#
_entry.id   AF-A0A7S1STI9-F1
#
_cell.length_a   1.000
_cell.length_b   1.000
_cell.length_c   1.000
_cell.angle_alpha   90.00
_cell.angle_beta   90.00
_cell.angle_gamma   90.00
#
_symmetry.space_group_name_H-M   'P 1'
#
loop_
_entity.id
_entity.type
_entity.pdbx_description
1 polymer ?
#
loop_
_entity_poly.entity_id
_entity_poly.type
_entity_poly.pdbx_seq_one_letter_code
_entity_poly.pdbx_strand_id
1 'polypeptide(L)'
;VEGVAGRRLFYCPDIDSWDEWDRELSQVCDSVDVQLVDATFFSAKELPGRDISKIPHPFITTTAARLPDLEQRRKTVLIHLNHSNPVYLEGSAERKWCLEQGFQIGRQGMSWHL
;
A
#
# COMPACT_ATOMS: atom_id res chain seq x y z
N VAL A 1 3.31 -12.08 -33.92
CA VAL A 1 2.02 -11.58 -33.41
C VAL A 1 2.26 -11.01 -32.04
N GLU A 2 2.52 -9.70 -31.95
CA GLU A 2 2.52 -9.01 -30.67
C GLU A 2 1.06 -8.96 -30.21
N GLY A 3 0.71 -9.87 -29.29
CA GLY A 3 -0.60 -9.86 -28.66
C GLY A 3 -0.72 -8.61 -27.80
N VAL A 4 -1.88 -7.97 -27.82
CA VAL A 4 -2.23 -6.90 -26.87
C VAL A 4 -1.98 -7.46 -25.47
N ALA A 5 -0.97 -6.95 -24.78
CA ALA A 5 -0.72 -7.32 -23.40
C ALA A 5 -1.97 -6.93 -22.59
N GLY A 6 -2.65 -7.92 -21.99
CA GLY A 6 -3.79 -7.66 -21.11
C GLY A 6 -3.36 -6.83 -19.90
N ARG A 7 -4.30 -6.08 -19.30
CA ARG A 7 -3.99 -5.32 -18.09
C ARG A 7 -3.63 -6.24 -16.94
N ARG A 8 -2.69 -5.81 -16.12
CA ARG A 8 -2.14 -6.59 -15.00
C ARG A 8 -2.40 -5.88 -13.69
N LEU A 9 -2.75 -6.65 -12.67
CA LEU A 9 -2.99 -6.16 -11.32
C LEU A 9 -2.05 -6.88 -10.35
N PHE A 10 -1.37 -6.10 -9.51
CA PHE A 10 -0.65 -6.62 -8.34
C PHE A 10 -1.55 -6.51 -7.12
N TYR A 11 -1.80 -7.64 -6.45
CA TYR A 11 -2.62 -7.73 -5.24
C TYR A 11 -1.78 -8.33 -4.11
N CYS A 12 -1.42 -7.50 -3.14
CA CYS A 12 -0.68 -7.90 -1.96
C CYS A 12 -1.35 -7.21 -0.76
N PRO A 13 -2.46 -7.77 -0.24
CA PRO A 13 -3.19 -7.16 0.86
C PRO A 13 -2.47 -7.30 2.19
N ASP A 14 -1.60 -8.30 2.34
CA ASP A 14 -0.96 -8.69 3.60
C ASP A 14 0.47 -9.15 3.28
N ILE A 15 1.44 -8.61 4.02
CA ILE A 15 2.85 -8.99 3.96
C ILE A 15 3.54 -8.63 5.27
N ASP A 16 4.42 -9.50 5.77
CA ASP A 16 5.18 -9.26 7.00
C ASP A 16 6.21 -8.14 6.83
N SER A 17 6.98 -8.18 5.73
CA SER A 17 8.06 -7.23 5.43
C SER A 17 8.40 -7.20 3.94
N TRP A 18 8.73 -6.01 3.42
CA TRP A 18 9.32 -5.87 2.09
C TRP A 18 10.77 -6.35 2.02
N ASP A 19 11.47 -6.43 3.15
CA ASP A 19 12.89 -6.84 3.21
C ASP A 19 13.06 -8.36 3.06
N GLU A 20 12.04 -9.12 3.45
CA GLU A 20 12.01 -10.58 3.33
C GLU A 20 11.40 -11.03 1.99
N TRP A 21 10.83 -10.10 1.22
CA TRP A 21 10.29 -10.39 -0.08
C TRP A 21 11.40 -10.48 -1.12
N ASP A 22 11.39 -11.54 -1.94
CA ASP A 22 12.44 -11.84 -2.92
C ASP A 22 12.41 -10.95 -4.17
N ARG A 23 11.59 -9.89 -4.17
CA ARG A 23 11.38 -8.98 -5.29
C ARG A 23 11.42 -7.53 -4.84
N GLU A 24 11.93 -6.68 -5.72
CA GLU A 24 11.85 -5.23 -5.52
C GLU A 24 10.43 -4.73 -5.79
N LEU A 25 9.80 -4.14 -4.77
CA LEU A 25 8.43 -3.64 -4.86
C LEU A 25 8.24 -2.64 -6.01
N SER A 26 9.17 -1.71 -6.18
CA SER A 26 9.14 -0.73 -7.28
C SER A 26 9.10 -1.41 -8.65
N GLN A 27 9.92 -2.45 -8.87
CA GLN A 27 9.96 -3.18 -10.14
C GLN A 27 8.67 -3.94 -10.41
N VAL A 28 8.06 -4.53 -9.38
CA VAL A 28 6.76 -5.20 -9.52
C VAL A 28 5.68 -4.19 -9.85
N CYS A 29 5.65 -3.07 -9.13
CA CYS A 29 4.70 -1.98 -9.36
C CYS A 29 4.81 -1.36 -10.77
N ASP A 30 6.02 -1.23 -11.33
CA ASP A 30 6.23 -0.77 -12.70
C ASP A 30 5.71 -1.72 -13.78
N SER A 31 5.59 -3.01 -13.45
CA SER A 31 5.19 -4.04 -14.40
C SER A 31 3.67 -4.24 -14.51
N VAL A 32 2.88 -3.46 -13.78
CA VAL A 32 1.42 -3.61 -13.64
C VAL A 32 0.67 -2.28 -13.77
N ASP A 33 -0.61 -2.36 -14.11
CA ASP A 33 -1.50 -1.20 -14.30
C ASP A 33 -2.19 -0.76 -13.00
N VAL A 34 -2.47 -1.72 -12.11
CA VAL A 34 -3.14 -1.50 -10.82
C VAL A 34 -2.34 -2.18 -9.71
N GLN A 35 -2.12 -1.47 -8.61
CA GLN A 35 -1.35 -1.95 -7.48
C GLN A 35 -2.18 -1.80 -6.21
N LEU A 36 -2.54 -2.91 -5.58
CA LEU A 36 -3.28 -2.96 -4.33
C LEU A 36 -2.33 -3.52 -3.26
N VAL A 37 -1.91 -2.66 -2.33
CA VAL A 37 -0.77 -2.92 -1.45
C VAL A 37 -1.17 -2.81 0.02
N ASP A 38 -0.59 -3.67 0.86
CA ASP A 38 -0.73 -3.66 2.31
C ASP A 38 -0.48 -2.25 2.87
N ALA A 39 -1.41 -1.85 3.72
CA ALA A 39 -1.37 -0.61 4.46
C ALA A 39 -1.90 -0.83 5.87
N THR A 40 -1.61 -1.99 6.47
CA THR A 40 -2.21 -2.42 7.73
C THR A 40 -1.99 -1.38 8.83
N PHE A 41 -0.74 -0.91 8.97
CA PHE A 41 -0.38 0.12 9.95
C PHE A 41 0.33 1.32 9.28
N PHE A 42 -0.01 2.51 9.72
CA PHE A 42 0.77 3.73 9.52
C PHE A 42 1.93 3.83 10.52
N SER A 43 1.73 3.43 11.78
CA SER A 43 2.78 3.45 12.80
C SER A 43 2.48 2.55 14.01
N ALA A 44 3.51 2.23 14.81
CA ALA A 44 3.36 1.47 16.06
C ALA A 44 2.43 2.13 17.09
N LYS A 45 2.16 3.44 16.99
CA LYS A 45 1.28 4.17 17.93
C LYS A 45 -0.16 3.67 17.91
N GLU A 46 -0.55 2.96 16.85
CA GLU A 46 -1.88 2.38 16.67
C GLU A 46 -2.19 1.22 17.64
N LEU A 47 -1.16 0.59 18.19
CA LEU A 47 -1.29 -0.59 19.04
C LEU A 47 -0.74 -0.32 20.45
N PRO A 48 -1.39 0.54 21.25
CA PRO A 48 -0.90 0.84 22.60
C PRO A 48 -0.85 -0.44 23.45
N GLY A 49 0.33 -0.71 24.03
CA GLY A 49 0.55 -1.86 24.90
C GLY A 49 0.69 -3.21 24.17
N ARG A 50 0.79 -3.24 22.83
CA ARG A 50 1.12 -4.45 22.09
C ARG A 50 2.51 -4.37 21.48
N ASP A 51 3.13 -5.53 21.36
CA ASP A 51 4.40 -5.70 20.70
C ASP A 51 4.16 -5.89 19.20
N ILE A 52 4.56 -4.90 18.40
CA ILE A 52 4.36 -4.91 16.95
C ILE A 52 5.14 -6.03 16.25
N SER A 53 6.25 -6.51 16.83
CA SER A 53 7.03 -7.61 16.25
C SER A 53 6.26 -8.93 16.18
N LYS A 54 5.15 -9.05 16.93
CA LYS A 54 4.26 -10.22 16.91
C LYS A 54 3.18 -10.15 15.83
N ILE A 55 3.04 -9.01 15.17
CA ILE A 55 2.06 -8.77 14.10
C ILE A 55 2.79 -7.97 13.00
N PRO A 56 3.87 -8.53 12.42
CA PRO A 56 4.73 -7.81 11.50
C PRO A 56 3.93 -7.41 10.27
N HIS A 57 3.99 -6.12 9.94
CA HIS A 57 3.56 -5.56 8.66
C HIS A 57 4.44 -4.34 8.39
N PRO A 58 4.77 -4.03 7.13
CA PRO A 58 5.46 -2.80 6.82
C PRO A 58 4.57 -1.61 7.16
N PHE A 59 5.15 -0.56 7.74
CA PHE A 59 4.41 0.70 7.83
C PHE A 59 4.16 1.28 6.45
N ILE A 60 3.06 1.99 6.27
CA ILE A 60 2.78 2.77 5.05
C ILE A 60 3.98 3.66 4.68
N THR A 61 4.67 4.23 5.66
CA THR A 61 5.90 5.03 5.44
C THR A 61 7.06 4.22 4.89
N THR A 62 7.17 2.94 5.27
CA THR A 62 8.17 2.00 4.72
C THR A 62 7.82 1.65 3.27
N THR A 63 6.54 1.38 2.97
CA THR A 63 6.03 1.19 1.60
C THR A 63 6.31 2.41 0.73
N ALA A 64 6.10 3.63 1.25
CA ALA A 64 6.40 4.87 0.54
C ALA A 64 7.89 5.03 0.21
N ALA A 65 8.79 4.64 1.13
CA ALA A 65 10.22 4.68 0.89
C ALA A 65 10.67 3.67 -0.21
N ARG A 66 9.94 2.56 -0.37
CA ARG A 66 10.17 1.55 -1.41
C ARG A 66 9.59 1.93 -2.78
N LEU A 67 8.73 2.96 -2.84
CA LEU A 67 8.12 3.50 -4.05
C LEU A 67 8.51 4.98 -4.23
N PRO A 68 9.78 5.28 -4.57
CA PRO A 68 10.26 6.66 -4.63
C PRO A 68 9.59 7.49 -5.75
N ASP A 69 9.17 6.83 -6.83
CA ASP A 69 8.48 7.49 -7.94
C ASP A 69 7.05 7.89 -7.53
N LEU A 70 6.71 9.16 -7.79
CA LEU A 70 5.38 9.68 -7.54
C LEU A 70 4.33 9.01 -8.46
N GLU A 71 4.69 8.68 -9.71
CA GLU A 71 3.76 8.07 -10.65
C GLU A 71 3.44 6.62 -10.27
N GLN A 72 4.39 5.90 -9.67
CA GLN A 72 4.13 4.59 -9.05
C GLN A 72 3.11 4.75 -7.91
N ARG A 73 3.38 5.66 -6.97
CA ARG A 73 2.50 5.89 -5.81
C ARG A 73 1.09 6.32 -6.19
N ARG A 74 0.94 7.12 -7.26
CA ARG A 74 -0.37 7.49 -7.85
C ARG A 74 -1.21 6.30 -8.32
N LYS A 75 -0.56 5.20 -8.72
CA LYS A 75 -1.22 3.96 -9.12
C LYS A 75 -1.41 2.98 -7.96
N THR A 76 -0.74 3.22 -6.83
CA THR A 76 -0.84 2.39 -5.62
C THR A 76 -2.06 2.76 -4.79
N VAL A 77 -2.88 1.76 -4.51
CA VAL A 77 -4.04 1.84 -3.63
C VAL A 77 -3.69 1.11 -2.33
N LEU A 78 -3.66 1.86 -1.24
CA LEU A 78 -3.46 1.35 0.12
C LEU A 78 -4.72 0.60 0.56
N ILE A 79 -4.59 -0.70 0.84
CA ILE A 79 -5.69 -1.58 1.24
C ILE A 79 -5.36 -2.32 2.55
N HIS A 80 -6.29 -3.15 3.05
CA HIS A 80 -6.10 -3.94 4.28
C HIS A 80 -5.75 -3.10 5.52
N LEU A 81 -6.24 -1.87 5.59
CA LEU A 81 -5.96 -1.00 6.72
C LEU A 81 -6.57 -1.61 7.99
N ASN A 82 -5.80 -1.67 9.08
CA ASN A 82 -6.35 -2.09 10.35
C ASN A 82 -7.39 -1.10 10.85
N HIS A 83 -8.36 -1.54 11.65
CA HIS A 83 -9.39 -0.68 12.23
C HIS A 83 -8.83 0.47 13.10
N SER A 84 -7.61 0.36 13.61
CA SER A 84 -6.89 1.42 14.33
C SER A 84 -6.27 2.48 13.42
N ASN A 85 -6.20 2.23 12.11
CA ASN A 85 -5.38 3.00 11.20
C ASN A 85 -5.95 4.41 11.02
N PRO A 86 -5.20 5.46 11.42
CA PRO A 86 -5.68 6.84 11.35
C PRO A 86 -5.94 7.30 9.91
N VAL A 87 -5.43 6.60 8.90
CA VAL A 87 -5.74 6.86 7.49
C VAL A 87 -7.23 6.71 7.16
N TYR A 88 -7.98 5.93 7.95
CA TYR A 88 -9.44 5.87 7.83
C TYR A 88 -10.16 7.16 8.23
N LEU A 89 -9.56 7.94 9.13
CA LEU A 89 -10.19 9.14 9.67
C LEU A 89 -10.09 10.28 8.65
N GLU A 90 -11.24 10.79 8.21
CA GLU A 90 -11.26 11.96 7.34
C GLU A 90 -10.61 13.15 8.05
N GLY A 91 -9.67 13.81 7.38
CA GLY A 91 -8.94 14.96 7.92
C GLY A 91 -7.74 14.63 8.82
N SER A 92 -7.44 13.34 9.09
CA SER A 92 -6.24 13.00 9.85
C SER A 92 -4.95 13.41 9.13
N ALA A 93 -3.90 13.68 9.90
CA ALA A 93 -2.60 14.06 9.37
C ALA A 93 -2.00 12.91 8.53
N GLU A 94 -2.22 11.66 8.95
CA GLU A 94 -1.76 10.44 8.30
C GLU A 94 -2.46 10.23 6.96
N ARG A 95 -3.78 10.44 6.92
CA ARG A 95 -4.53 10.39 5.66
C ARG A 95 -4.06 11.47 4.69
N LYS A 96 -3.90 12.70 5.17
CA LYS A 96 -3.41 13.83 4.37
C LYS A 96 -2.01 13.53 3.82
N TRP A 97 -1.11 13.03 4.66
CA TRP A 97 0.24 12.65 4.27
C TRP A 97 0.23 11.58 3.17
N CYS A 98 -0.60 10.54 3.27
CA CYS A 98 -0.69 9.50 2.24
C CYS A 98 -1.09 10.08 0.88
N LEU A 99 -2.08 10.96 0.86
CA LEU A 99 -2.52 11.65 -0.36
C LEU A 99 -1.44 12.57 -0.93
N GLU A 100 -0.69 13.28 -0.07
CA GLU A 100 0.43 14.12 -0.46
C GLU A 100 1.61 13.32 -1.04
N GLN A 101 1.81 12.08 -0.56
CA GLN A 101 2.76 11.14 -1.15
C GLN A 101 2.27 10.54 -2.47
N GLY A 102 1.04 10.85 -2.90
CA GLY A 102 0.44 10.40 -4.15
C GLY A 102 -0.40 9.13 -4.03
N PHE A 103 -0.49 8.49 -2.87
CA PHE A 103 -1.26 7.26 -2.72
C PHE A 103 -2.77 7.47 -2.88
N GLN A 104 -3.44 6.41 -3.33
CA GLN A 104 -4.89 6.27 -3.21
C GLN A 104 -5.23 5.46 -1.95
N ILE A 105 -6.37 5.76 -1.33
CA ILE A 105 -6.87 5.00 -0.17
C ILE A 105 -8.01 4.11 -0.63
N GLY A 106 -7.87 2.80 -0.43
CA GLY A 106 -8.90 1.82 -0.75
C GLY A 106 -10.19 2.08 0.02
N ARG A 107 -11.32 1.90 -0.66
CA ARG A 107 -12.66 2.04 -0.09
C ARG A 107 -13.53 0.87 -0.50
N GLN A 108 -14.47 0.51 0.35
CA GLN A 108 -15.49 -0.49 0.00
C GLN A 108 -16.24 -0.05 -1.27
N GLY A 109 -16.43 -0.99 -2.20
CA GLY A 109 -17.10 -0.75 -3.47
C GLY A 109 -16.21 -0.18 -4.58
N MET A 110 -14.92 0.10 -4.30
CA MET A 110 -13.96 0.45 -5.34
C MET A 110 -13.79 -0.71 -6.34
N SER A 111 -13.76 -0.41 -7.64
CA SER A 111 -13.72 -1.40 -8.71
C SER A 111 -12.81 -0.96 -9.86
N TRP A 112 -12.28 -1.94 -10.60
CA TRP A 112 -11.41 -1.74 -11.75
C TRP A 112 -11.88 -2.60 -12.92
N HIS A 113 -11.64 -2.11 -14.14
CA HIS A 113 -11.81 -2.88 -15.37
C HIS A 113 -10.43 -3.20 -15.92
N LEU A 114 -10.08 -4.49 -15.96
CA LEU A 114 -8.80 -5.01 -16.44
C LEU A 114 -8.95 -5.55 -17.86
#